data_AF-A0A847YSY6-F1
#
_entry.id   AF-A0A847YSY6-F1
#
_cell.length_a   1.000
_cell.length_b   1.000
_cell.length_c   1.000
_cell.angle_alpha   90.00
_cell.angle_beta   90.00
_cell.angle_gamma   90.00
#
_symmetry.space_group_name_H-M   'P 1'
#
loop_
_entity.id
_entity.type
_entity.pdbx_description
1 polymer ?
#
loop_
_entity_poly.entity_id
_entity_poly.type
_entity_poly.pdbx_seq_one_letter_code
_entity_poly.pdbx_strand_id
1 'polypeptide(L)'
;MGRVRRAVESATAQKEAVAEDVESVRLAIQAEVAVDYFAARALDADKALLLSSIEVYRKSLALVQNRRAGGIVSDLDVAQAKTVLKSAEAQMPDNALQRARFEHALAVLTGKNASLFHLAERPLELGPLGIPPGLPSELLERRPVISAAERRMAAANANIGVATAAFFPTVKLNGLAGFQSADAWMLFDWPSRLWAVGPSVSMPLFQGGQLAANLRQAKATHQEAVAR
;
A
#
# COMPACT_ATOMS: atom_id res chain seq x y z
N MET A 1 35.01 -3.61 -17.81
CA MET A 1 34.69 -2.26 -17.27
C MET A 1 33.18 -2.11 -17.20
N GLY A 2 32.59 -1.93 -16.01
CA GLY A 2 31.13 -1.84 -15.93
C GLY A 2 30.51 -2.07 -14.56
N ARG A 3 31.27 -2.47 -13.53
CA ARG A 3 30.74 -2.71 -12.18
C ARG A 3 29.93 -1.53 -11.64
N VAL A 4 30.49 -0.32 -11.73
CA VAL A 4 29.82 0.91 -11.25
C VAL A 4 28.58 1.22 -12.10
N ARG A 5 28.69 1.11 -13.43
CA ARG A 5 27.54 1.32 -14.34
C ARG A 5 26.40 0.34 -14.04
N ARG A 6 26.68 -0.96 -13.88
CA ARG A 6 25.69 -1.99 -13.53
C ARG A 6 25.11 -1.78 -12.14
N ALA A 7 25.91 -1.32 -11.18
CA ALA A 7 25.41 -0.96 -9.85
C ALA A 7 24.44 0.23 -9.90
N VAL A 8 24.74 1.25 -10.72
CA VAL A 8 23.84 2.39 -10.95
C VAL A 8 22.56 1.95 -11.67
N GLU A 9 22.66 1.09 -12.67
CA GLU A 9 21.51 0.51 -13.37
C GLU A 9 20.60 -0.26 -12.41
N SER A 10 21.16 -1.09 -11.53
CA SER A 10 20.41 -1.80 -10.49
C SER A 10 19.71 -0.84 -9.52
N ALA A 11 20.44 0.17 -9.01
CA ALA A 11 19.87 1.16 -8.10
C ALA A 11 18.77 2.00 -8.75
N THR A 12 18.89 2.31 -10.04
CA THR A 12 17.89 3.05 -10.81
C THR A 12 16.62 2.22 -10.97
N ALA A 13 16.74 0.96 -11.39
CA ALA A 13 15.61 0.05 -11.52
C ALA A 13 14.92 -0.20 -10.17
N GLN A 14 15.68 -0.30 -9.07
CA GLN A 14 15.11 -0.42 -7.73
C GLN A 14 14.33 0.85 -7.31
N LYS A 15 14.82 2.04 -7.65
CA LYS A 15 14.12 3.30 -7.40
C LYS A 15 12.79 3.35 -8.16
N GLU A 16 12.79 2.94 -9.43
CA GLU A 16 11.57 2.88 -10.24
C GLU A 16 10.56 1.89 -9.67
N ALA A 17 11.00 0.70 -9.23
CA ALA A 17 10.12 -0.27 -8.57
C ALA A 17 9.43 0.30 -7.32
N VAL A 18 10.17 1.07 -6.49
CA VAL A 18 9.60 1.71 -5.30
C VAL A 18 8.57 2.78 -5.67
N ALA A 19 8.77 3.52 -6.76
CA ALA A 19 7.79 4.50 -7.23
C ALA A 19 6.47 3.81 -7.64
N GLU A 20 6.56 2.67 -8.32
CA GLU A 20 5.40 1.86 -8.71
C GLU A 20 4.69 1.21 -7.51
N ASP A 21 5.43 0.83 -6.46
CA ASP A 21 4.85 0.37 -5.20
C ASP A 21 4.00 1.47 -4.55
N VAL A 22 4.46 2.73 -4.57
CA VAL A 22 3.70 3.87 -4.03
C VAL A 22 2.39 4.06 -4.78
N GLU A 23 2.40 3.97 -6.11
CA GLU A 23 1.18 4.08 -6.91
C GLU A 23 0.25 2.87 -6.72
N SER A 24 0.80 1.67 -6.50
CA SER A 24 0.02 0.49 -6.11
C SER A 24 -0.71 0.71 -4.78
N VAL A 25 0.00 1.22 -3.77
CA VAL A 25 -0.58 1.52 -2.45
C VAL A 25 -1.61 2.63 -2.55
N ARG A 26 -1.34 3.68 -3.35
CA ARG A 26 -2.31 4.76 -3.59
C ARG A 26 -3.61 4.22 -4.17
N LEU A 27 -3.52 3.38 -5.20
CA LEU A 27 -4.70 2.77 -5.84
C LEU A 27 -5.46 1.87 -4.85
N ALA A 28 -4.74 1.09 -4.03
CA ALA A 28 -5.34 0.26 -3.00
C ALA A 28 -6.12 1.08 -1.97
N ILE A 29 -5.52 2.17 -1.47
CA ILE A 29 -6.17 3.10 -0.53
C ILE A 29 -7.41 3.74 -1.18
N GLN A 30 -7.32 4.18 -2.44
CA GLN A 30 -8.46 4.75 -3.16
C GLN A 30 -9.61 3.74 -3.31
N ALA A 31 -9.30 2.49 -3.63
CA ALA A 31 -10.30 1.42 -3.74
C ALA A 31 -10.94 1.11 -2.38
N GLU A 32 -10.15 1.03 -1.31
CA GLU A 32 -10.64 0.78 0.05
C GLU A 32 -11.53 1.93 0.54
N VAL A 33 -11.13 3.18 0.32
CA VAL A 33 -11.96 4.36 0.59
C VAL A 33 -13.28 4.30 -0.16
N ALA A 34 -13.29 3.87 -1.43
CA ALA A 34 -14.51 3.74 -2.20
C ALA A 34 -15.44 2.65 -1.62
N VAL A 35 -14.89 1.48 -1.28
CA VAL A 35 -15.64 0.38 -0.66
C VAL A 35 -16.25 0.81 0.67
N ASP A 36 -15.45 1.39 1.57
CA ASP A 36 -15.90 1.84 2.88
C ASP A 36 -16.95 2.96 2.78
N TYR A 37 -16.75 3.88 1.83
CA TYR A 37 -17.72 4.94 1.56
C TYR A 37 -19.06 4.37 1.11
N PHE A 38 -19.07 3.46 0.14
CA PHE A 38 -20.31 2.85 -0.33
C PHE A 38 -20.96 1.96 0.72
N ALA A 39 -20.18 1.26 1.56
CA ALA A 39 -20.70 0.50 2.69
C ALA A 39 -21.39 1.40 3.73
N ALA A 40 -20.78 2.53 4.09
CA ALA A 40 -21.40 3.52 4.97
C ALA A 40 -22.71 4.08 4.40
N ARG A 41 -22.75 4.33 3.07
CA ARG A 41 -23.96 4.81 2.37
C ARG A 41 -25.05 3.75 2.29
N ALA A 42 -24.69 2.47 2.14
CA ALA A 42 -25.64 1.37 2.21
C ALA A 42 -26.29 1.31 3.60
N LEU A 43 -25.50 1.46 4.67
CA LEU A 43 -26.01 1.52 6.04
C LEU A 43 -26.92 2.74 6.29
N ASP A 44 -26.64 3.88 5.66
CA ASP A 44 -27.54 5.04 5.66
C ASP A 44 -28.90 4.70 5.02
N ALA A 45 -28.91 3.92 3.93
CA ALA A 45 -30.14 3.46 3.29
C ALA A 45 -30.88 2.43 4.15
N ASP A 46 -30.17 1.48 4.76
CA ASP A 46 -30.74 0.51 5.68
C ASP A 46 -31.37 1.19 6.90
N LYS A 47 -30.73 2.23 7.44
CA LYS A 47 -31.29 3.04 8.52
C LYS A 47 -32.60 3.71 8.10
N ALA A 48 -32.65 4.29 6.90
CA ALA A 48 -33.87 4.91 6.38
C ALA A 48 -35.01 3.88 6.23
N LEU A 49 -34.69 2.67 5.74
CA LEU A 49 -35.65 1.57 5.63
C LEU A 49 -36.15 1.10 7.01
N LEU A 50 -35.25 0.95 7.98
CA LEU A 50 -35.60 0.57 9.35
C LEU A 50 -36.52 1.60 10.01
N LEU A 51 -36.22 2.89 9.86
CA LEU A 51 -37.06 3.96 10.39
C LEU A 51 -38.48 3.94 9.80
N SER A 52 -38.59 3.73 8.48
CA SER A 52 -39.90 3.59 7.82
C SER A 52 -40.68 2.37 8.33
N SER A 53 -39.99 1.24 8.54
CA SER A 53 -40.58 0.00 9.06
C SER A 53 -41.06 0.16 10.50
N ILE A 54 -40.27 0.83 11.35
CA ILE A 54 -40.63 1.16 12.74
C ILE A 54 -41.89 2.02 12.76
N GLU A 55 -42.03 3.00 11.87
CA GLU A 55 -43.23 3.83 11.78
C GLU A 55 -44.47 3.00 11.42
N VAL A 56 -44.34 2.09 10.44
CA VAL A 56 -45.42 1.16 10.05
C VAL A 56 -45.80 0.24 11.20
N TYR A 57 -44.83 -0.36 11.91
CA TYR A 57 -45.10 -1.23 13.05
C TYR A 57 -45.71 -0.48 14.23
N ARG A 58 -45.34 0.78 14.45
CA ARG A 58 -45.96 1.64 15.46
C ARG A 58 -47.43 1.90 15.15
N LYS A 59 -47.76 2.20 13.88
CA LYS A 59 -49.16 2.35 13.43
C LYS A 59 -49.94 1.04 13.56
N SER A 60 -49.33 -0.09 13.22
CA SER A 60 -49.93 -1.42 13.37
C SER A 60 -50.23 -1.75 14.83
N LEU A 61 -49.28 -1.49 15.74
CA LEU A 61 -49.50 -1.69 17.18
C LEU A 61 -50.66 -0.84 17.70
N ALA A 62 -50.73 0.44 17.31
CA ALA A 62 -51.84 1.32 17.70
C ALA A 62 -53.20 0.80 17.20
N LEU A 63 -53.27 0.29 15.96
CA LEU A 63 -54.49 -0.30 15.42
C LEU A 63 -54.92 -1.55 16.21
N VAL A 64 -53.98 -2.45 16.53
CA VAL A 64 -54.26 -3.67 17.29
C VAL A 64 -54.70 -3.32 18.73
N GLN A 65 -54.07 -2.33 19.35
CA GLN A 65 -54.47 -1.82 20.67
C GLN A 65 -55.91 -1.26 20.66
N ASN A 66 -56.27 -0.50 19.63
CA ASN A 66 -57.63 0.02 19.49
C ASN A 66 -58.66 -1.11 19.29
N ARG A 67 -58.35 -2.13 18.49
CA ARG A 67 -59.21 -3.32 18.31
C ARG A 67 -59.37 -4.11 19.60
N ARG A 68 -58.30 -4.22 20.40
CA ARG A 68 -58.32 -4.90 21.71
C ARG A 68 -59.21 -4.14 22.69
N ALA A 69 -59.12 -2.81 22.72
CA ALA A 69 -60.02 -1.97 23.54
C ALA A 69 -61.50 -2.11 23.13
N GLY A 70 -61.77 -2.36 21.84
CA GLY A 70 -63.10 -2.68 21.34
C GLY A 70 -63.53 -4.16 21.48
N GLY A 71 -62.70 -5.01 22.10
CA GLY A 71 -63.01 -6.44 22.31
C GLY A 71 -62.89 -7.34 21.07
N ILE A 72 -62.25 -6.87 19.99
CA ILE A 72 -62.19 -7.57 18.69
C ILE A 72 -60.99 -8.54 18.60
N VAL A 73 -59.92 -8.28 19.34
CA VAL A 73 -58.67 -9.07 19.32
C VAL A 73 -58.16 -9.33 20.74
N SER A 74 -57.24 -10.29 20.88
CA SER A 74 -56.73 -10.75 22.17
C SER A 74 -55.50 -9.97 22.66
N ASP A 75 -55.13 -10.16 23.92
CA ASP A 75 -53.88 -9.62 24.50
C ASP A 75 -52.63 -10.21 23.84
N LEU A 76 -52.74 -11.44 23.33
CA LEU A 76 -51.66 -12.10 22.60
C LEU A 76 -51.32 -11.34 21.31
N ASP A 77 -52.33 -10.85 20.59
CA ASP A 77 -52.15 -10.08 19.35
C ASP A 77 -51.40 -8.76 19.61
N VAL A 78 -51.74 -8.09 20.72
CA VAL A 78 -51.05 -6.87 21.17
C VAL A 78 -49.59 -7.18 21.53
N ALA A 79 -49.36 -8.26 22.28
CA ALA A 79 -48.02 -8.68 22.67
C ALA A 79 -47.16 -9.01 21.45
N GLN A 80 -47.72 -9.71 20.46
CA GLN A 80 -47.02 -10.06 19.22
C GLN A 80 -46.66 -8.81 18.40
N ALA A 81 -47.61 -7.87 18.21
CA ALA A 81 -47.34 -6.60 17.54
C ALA A 81 -46.27 -5.77 18.25
N LYS A 82 -46.28 -5.77 19.60
CA LYS A 82 -45.27 -5.09 20.41
C LYS A 82 -43.90 -5.74 20.25
N THR A 83 -43.82 -7.07 20.20
CA THR A 83 -42.57 -7.80 19.95
C THR A 83 -41.99 -7.44 18.58
N VAL A 84 -42.80 -7.41 17.52
CA VAL A 84 -42.33 -7.03 16.18
C VAL A 84 -41.74 -5.61 16.16
N LEU A 85 -42.45 -4.64 16.75
CA LEU A 85 -41.95 -3.27 16.88
C LEU A 85 -40.63 -3.22 17.65
N LYS A 86 -40.54 -3.90 18.81
CA LYS A 86 -39.35 -3.89 19.65
C LYS A 86 -38.16 -4.59 19.00
N SER A 87 -38.40 -5.66 18.24
CA SER A 87 -37.36 -6.34 17.46
C SER A 87 -36.81 -5.46 16.35
N ALA A 88 -37.65 -4.65 15.68
CA ALA A 88 -37.18 -3.69 14.69
C ALA A 88 -36.40 -2.53 15.33
N GLU A 89 -36.89 -1.98 16.45
CA GLU A 89 -36.17 -0.94 17.22
C GLU A 89 -34.80 -1.44 17.72
N ALA A 90 -34.69 -2.74 18.06
CA ALA A 90 -33.44 -3.35 18.51
C ALA A 90 -32.36 -3.48 17.41
N GLN A 91 -32.70 -3.32 16.14
CA GLN A 91 -31.72 -3.35 15.03
C GLN A 91 -31.01 -2.00 14.85
N MET A 92 -31.58 -0.91 15.34
CA MET A 92 -31.01 0.45 15.20
C MET A 92 -29.60 0.59 15.80
N PRO A 93 -29.30 0.09 17.01
CA PRO A 93 -27.95 0.21 17.59
C PRO A 93 -26.88 -0.53 16.80
N ASP A 94 -27.21 -1.71 16.23
CA ASP A 94 -26.25 -2.48 15.44
C ASP A 94 -25.92 -1.77 14.12
N ASN A 95 -26.94 -1.28 13.41
CA ASN A 95 -26.74 -0.47 12.21
C ASN A 95 -25.88 0.79 12.51
N ALA A 96 -26.17 1.50 13.61
CA ALA A 96 -25.40 2.68 14.02
C ALA A 96 -23.94 2.32 14.36
N LEU A 97 -23.70 1.19 15.03
CA LEU A 97 -22.36 0.71 15.35
C LEU A 97 -21.57 0.35 14.08
N GLN A 98 -22.19 -0.37 13.15
CA GLN A 98 -21.57 -0.73 11.87
C GLN A 98 -21.21 0.53 11.07
N ARG A 99 -22.12 1.51 11.05
CA ARG A 99 -21.90 2.78 10.35
C ARG A 99 -20.71 3.56 10.95
N ALA A 100 -20.65 3.64 12.28
CA ALA A 100 -19.55 4.30 12.98
C ALA A 100 -18.19 3.61 12.71
N ARG A 101 -18.15 2.29 12.54
CA ARG A 101 -16.93 1.57 12.17
C ARG A 101 -16.39 2.00 10.81
N PHE A 102 -17.24 2.09 9.79
CA PHE A 102 -16.82 2.55 8.47
C PHE A 102 -16.45 4.04 8.47
N GLU A 103 -17.14 4.87 9.25
CA GLU A 103 -16.78 6.29 9.41
C GLU A 103 -15.39 6.45 10.05
N HIS A 104 -15.07 5.66 11.07
CA HIS A 104 -13.72 5.63 11.66
C HIS A 104 -12.67 5.07 10.70
N ALA A 105 -12.98 4.05 9.90
CA ALA A 105 -12.07 3.51 8.90
C ALA A 105 -11.72 4.56 7.84
N LEU A 106 -12.73 5.29 7.33
CA LEU A 106 -12.56 6.41 6.42
C LEU A 106 -11.72 7.54 7.02
N ALA A 107 -11.87 7.82 8.32
CA ALA A 107 -11.01 8.79 9.00
C ALA A 107 -9.54 8.37 8.94
N VAL A 108 -9.23 7.11 9.25
CA VAL A 108 -7.87 6.55 9.19
C VAL A 108 -7.30 6.61 7.78
N LEU A 109 -8.07 6.15 6.77
CA LEU A 109 -7.65 6.14 5.37
C LEU A 109 -7.43 7.54 4.79
N THR A 110 -8.13 8.56 5.32
CA THR A 110 -7.96 9.96 4.92
C THR A 110 -6.97 10.74 5.80
N GLY A 111 -6.30 10.08 6.75
CA GLY A 111 -5.32 10.70 7.64
C GLY A 111 -5.91 11.68 8.66
N LYS A 112 -7.20 11.53 8.99
CA LYS A 112 -7.92 12.37 9.95
C LYS A 112 -8.09 11.65 11.28
N ASN A 113 -8.23 12.42 12.36
CA ASN A 113 -8.57 11.85 13.68
C ASN A 113 -10.01 11.32 13.66
N ALA A 114 -10.20 10.05 14.01
CA ALA A 114 -11.51 9.39 14.01
C ALA A 114 -12.55 10.11 14.89
N SER A 115 -12.15 10.71 16.01
CA SER A 115 -13.06 11.43 16.92
C SER A 115 -13.55 12.78 16.37
N LEU A 116 -12.87 13.34 15.36
CA LEU A 116 -13.21 14.63 14.74
C LEU A 116 -13.77 14.49 13.32
N PHE A 117 -13.64 13.30 12.73
CA PHE A 117 -14.14 13.04 11.39
C PHE A 117 -15.65 12.80 11.46
N HIS A 118 -16.39 13.48 10.58
CA HIS A 118 -17.81 13.23 10.43
C HIS A 118 -18.19 13.08 8.96
N LEU A 119 -18.93 12.01 8.66
CA LEU A 119 -19.57 11.78 7.38
C LEU A 119 -21.08 12.00 7.54
N ALA A 120 -21.61 13.06 6.93
CA ALA A 120 -23.04 13.34 6.95
C ALA A 120 -23.85 12.17 6.37
N GLU A 121 -24.91 11.77 7.04
CA GLU A 121 -25.83 10.69 6.62
C GLU A 121 -26.51 11.03 5.30
N ARG A 122 -26.44 10.12 4.33
CA ARG A 122 -27.10 10.23 3.04
C ARG A 122 -27.33 8.83 2.46
N PRO A 123 -28.58 8.39 2.25
CA PRO A 123 -28.86 7.11 1.64
C PRO A 123 -28.15 6.94 0.29
N LEU A 124 -27.76 5.70 0.00
CA LEU A 124 -27.14 5.35 -1.27
C LEU A 124 -28.14 5.47 -2.43
N GLU A 125 -27.88 6.39 -3.35
CA GLU A 125 -28.56 6.49 -4.64
C GLU A 125 -27.55 6.16 -5.74
N LEU A 126 -27.39 4.88 -6.06
CA LEU A 126 -26.55 4.45 -7.18
C LEU A 126 -27.41 4.14 -8.41
N GLY A 127 -27.20 4.90 -9.48
CA GLY A 127 -27.56 4.49 -10.83
C GLY A 127 -26.61 3.38 -11.34
N PRO A 128 -26.93 2.74 -12.48
CA PRO A 128 -26.08 1.70 -13.05
C PRO A 128 -24.69 2.26 -13.39
N LEU A 129 -23.65 1.70 -12.76
CA LEU A 129 -22.25 2.01 -13.06
C LEU A 129 -21.84 1.29 -14.35
N GLY A 130 -21.60 2.04 -15.41
CA GLY A 130 -21.04 1.49 -16.65
C GLY A 130 -19.56 1.15 -16.44
N ILE A 131 -19.24 -0.12 -16.20
CA ILE A 131 -17.86 -0.61 -16.23
C ILE A 131 -17.51 -0.87 -17.70
N PRO A 132 -16.52 -0.17 -18.29
CA PRO A 132 -16.11 -0.44 -19.65
C PRO A 132 -15.55 -1.87 -19.75
N PRO A 133 -15.99 -2.70 -20.72
CA PRO A 133 -15.38 -3.99 -20.96
C PRO A 133 -14.02 -3.78 -21.65
N GLY A 134 -12.94 -3.68 -20.86
CA GLY A 134 -11.57 -3.58 -21.37
C GLY A 134 -10.80 -4.89 -21.16
N LEU A 135 -10.16 -5.39 -22.22
CA LEU A 135 -9.44 -6.66 -22.25
C LEU A 135 -8.30 -6.76 -21.21
N PRO A 136 -7.97 -7.98 -20.73
CA PRO A 136 -7.00 -8.19 -19.65
C PRO A 136 -5.57 -7.72 -19.95
N SER A 137 -5.10 -7.74 -21.20
CA SER A 137 -3.67 -7.54 -21.52
C SER A 137 -3.20 -6.08 -21.35
N GLU A 138 -3.98 -5.10 -21.78
CA GLU A 138 -3.64 -3.68 -21.61
C GLU A 138 -3.80 -3.22 -20.15
N LEU A 139 -4.62 -3.91 -19.36
CA LEU A 139 -4.76 -3.67 -17.92
C LEU A 139 -3.59 -4.24 -17.12
N LEU A 140 -2.93 -5.31 -17.59
CA LEU A 140 -1.73 -5.85 -16.96
C LEU A 140 -0.55 -4.88 -17.09
N GLU A 141 -0.35 -4.28 -18.26
CA GLU A 141 0.70 -3.25 -18.47
C GLU A 141 0.46 -1.98 -17.64
N ARG A 142 -0.80 -1.69 -17.31
CA ARG A 142 -1.16 -0.53 -16.48
C ARG A 142 -1.13 -0.80 -14.98
N ARG A 143 -0.91 -2.05 -14.54
CA ARG A 143 -0.96 -2.40 -13.11
C ARG A 143 0.40 -2.10 -12.47
N PRO A 144 0.50 -1.14 -11.53
CA PRO A 144 1.80 -0.71 -11.01
C PRO A 144 2.58 -1.85 -10.32
N VAL A 145 1.87 -2.84 -9.75
CA VAL A 145 2.48 -4.05 -9.17
C VAL A 145 3.30 -4.86 -10.18
N ILE A 146 2.84 -4.96 -11.43
CA ILE A 146 3.53 -5.72 -12.50
C ILE A 146 4.74 -4.93 -12.99
N SER A 147 4.59 -3.62 -13.21
CA SER A 147 5.71 -2.71 -13.51
C SER A 147 6.80 -2.80 -12.41
N ALA A 148 6.41 -2.79 -11.13
CA ALA A 148 7.34 -2.93 -10.01
C ALA A 148 8.10 -4.26 -10.02
N ALA A 149 7.44 -5.38 -10.38
CA ALA A 149 8.07 -6.69 -10.49
C ALA A 149 9.09 -6.73 -11.65
N GLU A 150 8.73 -6.19 -12.82
CA GLU A 150 9.62 -6.07 -13.97
C GLU A 150 10.89 -5.25 -13.63
N ARG A 151 10.71 -4.11 -12.94
CA ARG A 151 11.83 -3.26 -12.51
C ARG A 151 12.74 -3.97 -11.50
N ARG A 152 12.20 -4.78 -10.58
CA ARG A 152 13.00 -5.63 -9.67
C ARG A 152 13.75 -6.72 -10.42
N MET A 153 13.13 -7.34 -11.43
CA MET A 153 13.79 -8.31 -12.31
C MET A 153 14.97 -7.67 -13.04
N ALA A 154 14.79 -6.47 -13.59
CA ALA A 154 15.85 -5.69 -14.22
C ALA A 154 16.99 -5.35 -13.25
N ALA A 155 16.66 -4.95 -12.00
CA ALA A 155 17.64 -4.69 -10.96
C ALA A 155 18.47 -5.94 -10.60
N ALA A 156 17.83 -7.10 -10.51
CA ALA A 156 18.48 -8.39 -10.25
C ALA A 156 19.40 -8.80 -11.40
N ASN A 157 18.97 -8.59 -12.66
CA ASN A 157 19.80 -8.84 -13.84
C ASN A 157 21.05 -7.93 -13.86
N ALA A 158 20.91 -6.64 -13.52
CA ALA A 158 22.05 -5.73 -13.40
C ALA A 158 23.03 -6.19 -12.30
N ASN A 159 22.54 -6.74 -11.19
CA ASN A 159 23.37 -7.30 -10.12
C ASN A 159 24.16 -8.55 -10.53
N ILE A 160 23.63 -9.37 -11.45
CA ILE A 160 24.45 -10.43 -12.09
C ILE A 160 25.64 -9.79 -12.79
N GLY A 161 25.43 -8.69 -13.54
CA GLY A 161 26.52 -7.93 -14.17
C GLY A 161 27.54 -7.36 -13.19
N VAL A 162 27.10 -6.92 -11.99
CA VAL A 162 27.99 -6.48 -10.90
C VAL A 162 28.84 -7.65 -10.39
N ALA A 163 28.21 -8.81 -10.12
CA ALA A 163 28.89 -10.02 -9.66
C ALA A 163 29.87 -10.57 -10.71
N THR A 164 29.49 -10.57 -11.99
CA THR A 164 30.37 -10.92 -13.11
C THR A 164 31.55 -9.97 -13.22
N ALA A 165 31.35 -8.66 -12.98
CA ALA A 165 32.43 -7.68 -13.02
C ALA A 165 33.49 -7.90 -11.92
N ALA A 166 33.16 -8.59 -10.82
CA ALA A 166 34.09 -8.89 -9.74
C ALA A 166 35.18 -9.92 -10.13
N PHE A 167 35.01 -10.66 -11.22
CA PHE A 167 36.03 -11.56 -11.79
C PHE A 167 37.13 -10.82 -12.57
N PHE A 168 36.91 -9.54 -12.88
CA PHE A 168 37.83 -8.73 -13.69
C PHE A 168 38.68 -7.80 -12.80
N PRO A 169 39.87 -7.37 -13.28
CA PRO A 169 40.70 -6.42 -12.56
C PRO A 169 39.95 -5.11 -12.31
N THR A 170 40.05 -4.61 -11.08
CA THR A 170 39.56 -3.28 -10.71
C THR A 170 40.71 -2.28 -10.83
N VAL A 171 40.50 -1.24 -11.63
CA VAL A 171 41.43 -0.11 -11.76
C VAL A 171 40.87 1.05 -10.94
N LYS A 172 41.66 1.57 -10.01
CA LYS A 172 41.36 2.77 -9.22
C LYS A 172 42.40 3.83 -9.54
N LEU A 173 41.99 5.08 -9.73
CA LEU A 173 42.92 6.20 -9.86
C LEU A 173 43.00 6.89 -8.50
N ASN A 174 44.19 6.90 -7.90
CA ASN A 174 44.42 7.52 -6.59
C ASN A 174 45.26 8.78 -6.78
N GLY A 175 44.99 9.79 -5.96
CA GLY A 175 45.73 11.04 -5.91
C GLY A 175 45.83 11.51 -4.47
N LEU A 176 47.01 11.99 -4.08
CA LEU A 176 47.29 12.64 -2.81
C LEU A 176 48.06 13.93 -3.10
N ALA A 177 47.74 14.99 -2.39
CA ALA A 177 48.52 16.23 -2.38
C ALA A 177 48.46 16.83 -0.97
N GLY A 178 49.56 17.36 -0.49
CA GLY A 178 49.64 17.94 0.84
C GLY A 178 51.06 18.38 1.21
N PHE A 179 51.31 18.47 2.51
CA PHE A 179 52.60 18.81 3.05
C PHE A 179 53.10 17.69 3.96
N GLN A 180 54.38 17.38 3.87
CA GLN A 180 55.07 16.41 4.72
C GLN A 180 56.43 16.99 5.12
N SER A 181 56.68 17.11 6.42
CA SER A 181 57.95 17.59 6.97
C SER A 181 58.30 16.79 8.23
N ALA A 182 59.60 16.59 8.48
CA ALA A 182 60.09 16.01 9.74
C ALA A 182 59.99 17.00 10.91
N ASP A 183 60.04 18.30 10.58
CA ASP A 183 59.99 19.42 11.50
C ASP A 183 58.66 20.16 11.36
N ALA A 184 57.94 20.35 12.48
CA ALA A 184 56.63 21.02 12.49
C ALA A 184 56.69 22.48 12.00
N TRP A 185 57.82 23.16 12.20
CA TRP A 185 58.03 24.56 11.82
C TRP A 185 58.33 24.75 10.33
N MET A 186 58.79 23.71 9.62
CA MET A 186 58.98 23.73 8.15
C MET A 186 57.75 23.22 7.39
N LEU A 187 56.66 22.84 8.06
CA LEU A 187 55.56 22.11 7.43
C LEU A 187 54.94 22.83 6.22
N PHE A 188 54.88 24.17 6.22
CA PHE A 188 54.29 24.95 5.13
C PHE A 188 55.32 25.53 4.14
N ASP A 189 56.60 25.16 4.27
CA ASP A 189 57.64 25.63 3.36
C ASP A 189 57.48 25.03 1.95
N TRP A 190 58.03 25.72 0.95
CA TRP A 190 57.99 25.31 -0.46
C TRP A 190 58.50 23.87 -0.70
N PRO A 191 59.57 23.39 -0.05
CA PRO A 191 60.08 22.01 -0.20
C PRO A 191 59.21 20.95 0.49
N SER A 192 58.38 21.33 1.46
CA SER A 192 57.56 20.41 2.25
C SER A 192 56.33 19.91 1.50
N ARG A 193 56.10 20.33 0.25
CA ARG A 193 54.97 19.88 -0.56
C ARG A 193 55.22 18.54 -1.20
N LEU A 194 54.29 17.64 -0.98
CA LEU A 194 54.28 16.31 -1.56
C LEU A 194 52.98 16.13 -2.34
N TRP A 195 53.10 15.55 -3.53
CA TRP A 195 51.94 15.05 -4.27
C TRP A 195 52.31 13.72 -4.93
N ALA A 196 51.32 12.86 -5.08
CA ALA A 196 51.45 11.58 -5.76
C ALA A 196 50.13 11.29 -6.49
N VAL A 197 50.21 10.87 -7.75
CA VAL A 197 49.06 10.43 -8.53
C VAL A 197 49.42 9.15 -9.25
N GLY A 198 48.53 8.16 -9.21
CA GLY A 198 48.80 6.89 -9.87
C GLY A 198 47.63 5.93 -9.83
N PRO A 199 47.50 5.05 -10.85
CA PRO A 199 46.52 3.99 -10.82
C PRO A 199 46.96 2.87 -9.85
N SER A 200 46.00 2.26 -9.15
CA SER A 200 46.17 0.96 -8.53
C SER A 200 45.27 -0.06 -9.22
N VAL A 201 45.85 -1.22 -9.56
CA VAL A 201 45.13 -2.33 -10.18
C VAL A 201 45.11 -3.50 -9.20
N SER A 202 43.93 -4.04 -8.94
CA SER A 202 43.77 -5.22 -8.09
C SER A 202 42.97 -6.27 -8.85
N MET A 203 43.49 -7.49 -8.92
CA MET A 203 42.83 -8.65 -9.49
C MET A 203 42.89 -9.81 -8.52
N PRO A 204 41.74 -10.38 -8.13
CA PRO A 204 41.75 -11.56 -7.27
C PRO A 204 42.17 -12.79 -8.07
N LEU A 205 43.24 -13.46 -7.63
CA LEU A 205 43.70 -14.73 -8.22
C LEU A 205 43.02 -15.94 -7.58
N PHE A 206 42.85 -15.92 -6.25
CA PHE A 206 42.19 -16.98 -5.51
C PHE A 206 41.39 -16.39 -4.34
N GLN A 207 40.09 -16.72 -4.26
CA GLN A 207 39.19 -16.34 -3.16
C GLN A 207 38.39 -17.53 -2.63
N GLY A 208 38.89 -18.76 -2.73
CA GLY A 208 38.20 -19.94 -2.18
C GLY A 208 36.78 -20.17 -2.70
N GLY A 209 36.48 -19.77 -3.95
CA GLY A 209 35.15 -19.89 -4.55
C GLY A 209 34.14 -18.79 -4.19
N GLN A 210 34.52 -17.78 -3.41
CA GLN A 210 33.64 -16.67 -3.00
C GLN A 210 32.99 -15.95 -4.19
N LEU A 211 33.76 -15.62 -5.24
CA LEU A 211 33.23 -14.95 -6.44
C LEU A 211 32.19 -15.81 -7.18
N ALA A 212 32.42 -17.13 -7.26
CA ALA A 212 31.49 -18.07 -7.87
C ALA A 212 30.22 -18.25 -7.02
N ALA A 213 30.35 -18.25 -5.69
CA ALA A 213 29.22 -18.26 -4.77
C ALA A 213 28.37 -16.99 -4.92
N ASN A 214 28.99 -15.80 -4.95
CA ASN A 214 28.29 -14.53 -5.14
C ASN A 214 27.56 -14.45 -6.49
N LEU A 215 28.18 -14.96 -7.57
CA LEU A 215 27.53 -15.04 -8.87
C LEU A 215 26.33 -16.01 -8.87
N ARG A 216 26.46 -17.17 -8.22
CA ARG A 216 25.35 -18.12 -8.06
C ARG A 216 24.21 -17.50 -7.27
N GLN A 217 24.51 -16.79 -6.18
CA GLN A 217 23.51 -16.07 -5.40
C GLN A 217 22.79 -15.02 -6.26
N ALA A 218 23.53 -14.18 -7.00
CA ALA A 218 22.93 -13.17 -7.87
C ALA A 218 22.02 -13.77 -8.95
N LYS A 219 22.41 -14.92 -9.54
CA LYS A 219 21.57 -15.67 -10.49
C LYS A 219 20.32 -16.23 -9.82
N ALA A 220 20.44 -16.78 -8.61
CA ALA A 220 19.32 -17.31 -7.85
C ALA A 220 18.31 -16.20 -7.50
N THR A 221 18.78 -15.03 -7.07
CA THR A 221 17.91 -13.86 -6.81
C THR A 221 17.18 -13.40 -8.07
N HIS A 222 17.83 -13.44 -9.24
CA HIS A 222 17.15 -13.13 -10.50
C HIS A 222 16.10 -14.19 -10.87
N GLN A 223 16.40 -15.48 -10.68
CA GLN A 223 15.43 -16.56 -10.90
C GLN A 223 14.22 -16.44 -9.97
N GLU A 224 14.43 -16.09 -8.70
CA GLU A 224 13.35 -15.79 -7.76
C GLU A 224 12.49 -14.61 -8.24
N ALA A 225 13.12 -13.54 -8.75
CA ALA A 225 12.40 -12.38 -9.27
C ALA A 225 11.61 -12.67 -10.55
N VAL A 226 12.03 -13.65 -11.36
CA VAL A 226 11.30 -14.10 -12.57
C VAL A 226 10.16 -15.06 -12.23
N ALA A 227 10.27 -15.83 -11.15
CA ALA A 227 9.27 -16.82 -10.75
C ALA A 227 8.11 -16.25 -9.91
N ARG A 228 8.20 -14.99 -9.48
CA ARG A 228 7.14 -14.26 -8.76
C ARG A 228 6.22 -13.52 -9.73
#